data_AF-A0A9C7PL65-F1
#
_entry.id   AF-A0A9C7PL65-F1
#
_cell.length_a   1.000
_cell.length_b   1.000
_cell.length_c   1.000
_cell.angle_alpha   90.00
_cell.angle_beta   90.00
_cell.angle_gamma   90.00
#
_symmetry.space_group_name_H-M   'P 1'
#
loop_
_entity.id
_entity.type
_entity.pdbx_description
1 polymer ?
#
loop_
_entity_poly.entity_id
_entity_poly.type
_entity_poly.pdbx_seq_one_letter_code
_entity_poly.pdbx_strand_id
1 'polypeptide(L)'
;MKISGRRPEPADGRLPIGTLIDAGFIDTYLAAGRPECDPKTGLGCSCCVEGGLPLAGLDDPAARFTERFDFVLARPEVGCSLSVDPGTTDHWADRPLDSPVEGLWWAADHAGVVAGLSLAC
;
A
#
# COMPACT_ATOMS: atom_id res chain seq x y z
N MET A 1 -31.97 -26.66 18.77
CA MET A 1 -31.84 -25.19 18.70
C MET A 1 -30.35 -24.85 18.70
N LYS A 2 -29.74 -24.61 17.53
CA LYS A 2 -28.36 -24.12 17.40
C LYS A 2 -28.44 -22.80 16.65
N ILE A 3 -28.04 -21.72 17.30
CA ILE A 3 -27.96 -20.38 16.71
C ILE A 3 -26.68 -20.38 15.87
N SER A 4 -26.83 -20.50 14.54
CA SER A 4 -25.71 -20.41 13.59
C SER A 4 -25.38 -18.95 13.35
N GLY A 5 -24.47 -18.40 14.15
CA GLY A 5 -23.98 -17.03 14.05
C GLY A 5 -22.79 -16.86 13.11
N ARG A 6 -22.76 -17.51 11.94
CA ARG A 6 -21.75 -17.15 10.93
C ARG A 6 -22.19 -15.89 10.21
N ARG A 7 -21.49 -14.78 10.51
CA ARG A 7 -21.42 -13.62 9.62
C ARG A 7 -20.95 -14.14 8.24
N PRO A 8 -21.60 -13.77 7.12
CA PRO A 8 -21.15 -14.22 5.81
C PRO A 8 -19.70 -13.79 5.59
N GLU A 9 -18.86 -14.72 5.13
CA GLU A 9 -17.52 -14.40 4.63
C GLU A 9 -17.67 -13.52 3.38
N PRO A 10 -16.87 -12.45 3.21
CA PRO A 10 -16.82 -11.71 1.96
C PRO A 10 -16.39 -12.68 0.85
N ALA A 11 -17.07 -12.59 -0.29
CA ALA A 11 -17.01 -13.58 -1.38
C ALA A 11 -15.62 -13.76 -2.04
N ASP A 12 -14.58 -13.05 -1.60
CA ASP A 12 -13.22 -13.12 -2.16
C ASP A 12 -12.11 -13.42 -1.12
N GLY A 13 -12.44 -13.62 0.17
CA GLY A 13 -11.45 -13.94 1.20
C GLY A 13 -10.41 -12.84 1.52
N ARG A 14 -10.48 -11.66 0.89
CA ARG A 14 -9.74 -10.47 1.32
C ARG A 14 -10.69 -9.65 2.18
N LEU A 15 -10.30 -9.27 3.40
CA LEU A 15 -11.01 -8.18 4.06
C LEU A 15 -10.72 -6.93 3.21
N PRO A 16 -11.70 -6.31 2.54
CA PRO A 16 -11.43 -5.09 1.81
C PRO A 16 -11.00 -4.04 2.83
N ILE A 17 -9.97 -3.26 2.51
CA ILE A 17 -9.46 -2.16 3.33
C ILE A 17 -10.57 -1.27 3.89
N GLY A 18 -11.69 -1.16 3.17
CA GLY A 18 -12.93 -0.53 3.62
C GLY A 18 -13.41 -0.95 5.00
N THR A 19 -13.24 -2.21 5.42
CA THR A 19 -13.61 -2.66 6.78
C THR A 19 -12.79 -1.97 7.86
N LEU A 20 -11.50 -1.71 7.60
CA LEU A 20 -10.62 -1.00 8.52
C LEU A 20 -10.92 0.50 8.50
N ILE A 21 -11.18 1.07 7.33
CA ILE A 21 -11.61 2.47 7.19
C ILE A 21 -12.93 2.72 7.94
N ASP A 22 -13.92 1.84 7.77
CA ASP A 22 -15.20 1.90 8.48
C ASP A 22 -15.03 1.76 10.00
N ALA A 23 -13.98 1.08 10.45
CA ALA A 23 -13.60 0.98 11.86
C ALA A 23 -12.81 2.20 12.38
N GLY A 24 -12.67 3.26 11.58
CA GLY A 24 -12.03 4.52 11.92
C GLY A 24 -10.53 4.56 11.70
N PHE A 25 -9.94 3.59 10.98
CA PHE A 25 -8.56 3.71 10.54
C PHE A 25 -8.44 4.70 9.39
N ILE A 26 -7.38 5.49 9.43
CA ILE A 26 -7.02 6.47 8.41
C ILE A 26 -6.01 5.82 7.47
N ASP A 27 -6.31 5.85 6.17
CA ASP A 27 -5.32 5.62 5.12
C ASP A 27 -4.34 6.80 5.10
N THR A 28 -3.14 6.59 5.66
CA THR A 28 -2.19 7.68 5.86
C THR A 28 -1.65 8.20 4.53
N TYR A 29 -1.57 7.35 3.50
CA TYR A 29 -1.10 7.74 2.18
C TYR A 29 -2.06 8.74 1.54
N LEU A 30 -3.36 8.43 1.54
CA LEU A 30 -4.39 9.34 1.04
C LEU A 30 -4.53 10.59 1.92
N ALA A 31 -4.43 10.44 3.25
CA ALA A 31 -4.46 11.57 4.18
C ALA A 31 -3.28 12.53 4.01
N ALA A 32 -2.14 12.05 3.52
CA ALA A 32 -0.99 12.86 3.11
C ALA A 32 -1.19 13.58 1.76
N GLY A 33 -2.36 13.46 1.12
CA GLY A 33 -2.68 14.09 -0.15
C GLY A 33 -2.08 13.37 -1.37
N ARG A 34 -1.70 12.10 -1.22
CA ARG A 34 -1.18 11.30 -2.32
C ARG A 34 -2.33 10.71 -3.15
N PRO A 35 -2.15 10.53 -4.47
CA PRO A 35 -3.20 10.01 -5.34
C PRO A 35 -3.40 8.50 -5.15
N GLU A 36 -4.63 8.02 -5.31
CA GLU A 36 -4.87 6.58 -5.45
C GLU A 36 -4.15 6.00 -6.67
N CYS A 37 -3.85 4.70 -6.65
CA CYS A 37 -3.17 4.02 -7.74
C CYS A 37 -3.93 4.16 -9.07
N ASP A 38 -3.22 4.68 -10.08
CA ASP A 38 -3.64 4.65 -11.47
C ASP A 38 -2.84 3.56 -12.22
N PRO A 39 -3.46 2.41 -12.55
CA PRO A 39 -2.76 1.31 -13.23
C PRO A 39 -2.20 1.70 -14.61
N LYS A 40 -2.70 2.77 -15.22
CA LYS A 40 -2.24 3.22 -16.54
C LYS A 40 -0.92 3.97 -16.47
N THR A 41 -0.68 4.69 -15.37
CA THR A 41 0.52 5.51 -15.18
C THR A 41 1.48 4.92 -14.15
N GLY A 42 1.01 4.02 -13.28
CA GLY A 42 1.75 3.49 -12.14
C GLY A 42 1.81 4.48 -10.96
N LEU A 43 1.24 5.67 -11.11
CA LEU A 43 1.23 6.68 -10.06
C LEU A 43 0.39 6.19 -8.88
N GLY A 44 0.95 6.24 -7.67
CA GLY A 44 0.26 5.80 -6.46
C GLY A 44 0.19 4.29 -6.26
N CYS A 45 0.79 3.49 -7.15
CA CYS A 45 0.82 2.05 -7.04
C CYS A 45 2.06 1.57 -6.25
N SER A 46 1.93 0.46 -5.53
CA SER A 46 2.98 -0.16 -4.71
C SER A 46 3.31 -1.59 -5.13
N CYS A 47 2.49 -2.20 -5.99
CA CYS A 47 2.58 -3.58 -6.45
C CYS A 47 2.01 -3.68 -7.89
N CYS A 48 2.26 -4.69 -8.70
CA CYS A 48 3.42 -5.54 -8.67
C CYS A 48 4.12 -5.45 -10.01
N VAL A 49 5.44 -5.59 -10.00
CA VAL A 49 6.16 -5.92 -11.22
C VAL A 49 5.87 -7.38 -11.52
N GLU A 50 4.99 -7.62 -12.49
CA GLU A 50 4.51 -8.95 -12.85
C GLU A 50 5.52 -9.71 -13.73
N GLY A 51 5.67 -11.02 -13.48
CA GLY A 51 6.51 -11.88 -14.31
C GLY A 51 6.65 -13.31 -13.79
N GLY A 52 6.37 -13.55 -12.50
CA GLY A 52 6.39 -14.86 -11.88
C GLY A 52 7.61 -15.10 -10.98
N LEU A 53 7.58 -16.20 -10.22
CA LEU A 53 8.60 -16.47 -9.21
C LEU A 53 9.93 -16.95 -9.82
N PRO A 54 11.08 -16.62 -9.20
CA PRO A 54 11.22 -15.75 -8.04
C PRO A 54 11.56 -14.28 -8.38
N LEU A 55 11.94 -13.95 -9.62
CA LEU A 55 12.50 -12.65 -9.99
C LEU A 55 12.01 -12.13 -11.35
N ALA A 56 11.08 -12.83 -12.00
CA ALA A 56 10.71 -12.47 -13.36
C ALA A 56 9.97 -11.13 -13.38
N GLY A 57 10.32 -10.28 -14.35
CA GLY A 57 9.82 -8.90 -14.47
C GLY A 57 10.73 -7.88 -13.79
N LEU A 58 11.49 -8.26 -12.76
CA LEU A 58 12.42 -7.35 -12.07
C LEU A 58 13.61 -6.94 -12.95
N ASP A 59 13.84 -7.65 -14.05
CA ASP A 59 14.86 -7.41 -15.08
C ASP A 59 14.38 -6.43 -16.18
N ASP A 60 13.14 -5.96 -16.13
CA ASP A 60 12.60 -4.97 -17.07
C ASP A 60 12.52 -3.55 -16.46
N PRO A 61 13.35 -2.58 -16.93
CA PRO A 61 13.26 -1.20 -16.46
C PRO A 61 11.96 -0.49 -16.85
N ALA A 62 11.22 -1.00 -17.84
CA ALA A 62 9.95 -0.46 -18.28
C ALA A 62 8.74 -1.05 -17.53
N ALA A 63 8.96 -2.05 -16.67
CA ALA A 63 7.93 -2.54 -15.79
C ALA A 63 7.42 -1.43 -14.86
N ARG A 64 6.24 -1.64 -14.28
CA ARG A 64 5.60 -0.69 -13.37
C ARG A 64 4.63 -1.40 -12.46
N PHE A 65 4.43 -0.82 -11.29
CA PHE A 65 3.33 -1.18 -10.41
C PHE A 65 1.99 -0.79 -11.03
N THR A 66 0.96 -1.57 -10.75
CA THR A 66 -0.41 -1.42 -11.29
C THR A 66 -1.51 -1.49 -10.22
N GLU A 67 -1.15 -1.78 -8.97
CA GLU A 67 -2.04 -1.92 -7.82
C GLU A 67 -1.42 -1.27 -6.58
N ARG A 68 -2.24 -0.89 -5.60
CA ARG A 68 -1.80 -0.45 -4.27
C ARG A 68 -2.23 -1.48 -3.25
N PHE A 69 -1.28 -2.30 -2.80
CA PHE A 69 -1.52 -3.37 -1.82
C PHE A 69 -0.83 -3.12 -0.48
N ASP A 70 0.08 -2.16 -0.43
CA ASP A 70 0.87 -1.86 0.75
C ASP A 70 0.32 -0.58 1.40
N PHE A 71 -0.06 -0.68 2.68
CA PHE A 71 -0.74 0.38 3.39
C PHE A 71 -0.15 0.59 4.77
N VAL A 72 -0.12 1.85 5.19
CA VAL A 72 -0.03 2.21 6.62
C VAL A 72 -1.39 2.76 7.03
N LEU A 73 -2.01 2.08 7.99
CA LEU A 73 -3.30 2.46 8.54
C LEU A 73 -3.13 2.85 10.00
N ALA A 74 -3.64 4.02 10.37
CA ALA A 74 -3.49 4.55 11.72
C ALA A 74 -4.82 5.04 12.29
N ARG A 75 -5.04 4.81 13.58
CA ARG A 75 -6.22 5.31 14.30
C ARG A 75 -5.77 5.87 15.65
N PRO A 76 -6.01 7.16 15.95
CA PRO A 76 -5.73 7.68 17.28
C PRO A 76 -6.71 7.09 18.30
N GLU A 77 -6.25 6.99 19.55
CA GLU A 77 -7.14 6.73 20.69
C GLU A 77 -8.13 7.88 20.90
N VAL A 78 -9.23 7.60 21.61
CA VAL A 78 -10.24 8.61 21.94
C VAL A 78 -9.60 9.76 22.72
N GLY A 79 -9.86 11.00 22.29
CA GLY A 79 -9.29 12.21 22.90
C GLY A 79 -7.95 12.64 22.31
N CYS A 80 -7.35 11.84 21.42
CA CYS A 80 -6.14 12.20 20.70
C CYS A 80 -6.44 12.60 19.25
N SER A 81 -5.62 13.48 18.69
CA SER A 81 -5.62 13.85 17.26
C SER A 81 -4.38 13.29 16.59
N LEU A 82 -4.56 12.66 15.42
CA LEU A 82 -3.49 12.19 14.55
C LEU A 82 -3.25 13.21 13.43
N SER A 83 -1.99 13.60 13.23
CA SER A 83 -1.54 14.38 12.08
C SER A 83 -0.63 13.52 11.22
N VAL A 84 -0.88 13.54 9.91
CA VAL A 84 -0.03 12.87 8.91
C VAL A 84 0.86 13.92 8.25
N ASP A 85 2.16 13.69 8.25
CA ASP A 85 3.13 14.56 7.59
C ASP A 85 3.26 14.19 6.11
N PRO A 86 2.86 15.07 5.17
CA PRO A 86 2.97 14.81 3.75
C PRO A 86 4.42 14.78 3.25
N GLY A 87 5.36 15.43 3.94
CA GLY A 87 6.77 15.51 3.54
C GLY A 87 7.54 14.21 3.73
N THR A 88 7.05 13.32 4.59
CA THR A 88 7.68 12.03 4.91
C THR A 88 6.83 10.83 4.52
N THR A 89 5.54 11.03 4.26
CA THR A 89 4.63 9.96 3.84
C THR A 89 4.69 9.80 2.32
N ASP A 90 5.26 8.68 1.86
CA ASP A 90 5.39 8.34 0.44
C ASP A 90 5.69 6.85 0.24
N HIS A 91 5.86 6.44 -1.02
CA HIS A 91 6.49 5.16 -1.36
C HIS A 91 8.02 5.29 -1.33
N TRP A 92 8.70 4.16 -1.12
CA TRP A 92 10.15 4.04 -1.11
C TRP A 92 10.61 2.95 -2.07
N ALA A 93 11.73 3.18 -2.76
CA ALA A 93 12.23 2.30 -3.81
C ALA A 93 11.15 1.98 -4.87
N ASP A 94 10.34 2.99 -5.24
CA ASP A 94 9.16 2.87 -6.09
C ASP A 94 9.45 3.00 -7.59
N ARG A 95 10.73 2.90 -7.97
CA ARG A 95 11.25 3.15 -9.31
C ARG A 95 12.35 2.14 -9.63
N PRO A 96 12.61 1.88 -10.91
CA PRO A 96 13.77 1.09 -11.30
C PRO A 96 15.06 1.83 -10.87
N LEU A 97 16.09 1.05 -10.58
CA LEU A 97 17.44 1.52 -10.33
C LEU A 97 17.98 2.25 -11.56
N ASP A 98 18.86 3.23 -11.34
CA ASP A 98 19.53 3.95 -12.44
C ASP A 98 20.43 3.02 -13.28
N SER A 99 20.85 1.89 -12.71
CA SER A 99 21.63 0.84 -13.37
C SER A 99 21.32 -0.51 -12.73
N PRO A 100 21.29 -1.61 -13.51
CA PRO A 100 20.92 -2.90 -12.99
C PRO A 100 21.99 -3.47 -12.04
N VAL A 101 21.53 -4.17 -11.00
CA VAL A 101 22.39 -4.92 -10.07
C VAL A 101 22.10 -6.40 -10.28
N GLU A 102 23.12 -7.17 -10.67
CA GLU A 102 22.96 -8.60 -11.02
C GLU A 102 21.86 -8.84 -12.07
N GLY A 103 21.71 -7.91 -13.03
CA GLY A 103 20.71 -7.97 -14.09
C GLY A 103 19.31 -7.51 -13.70
N LEU A 104 19.09 -7.10 -12.44
CA LEU A 104 17.80 -6.63 -11.94
C LEU A 104 17.75 -5.10 -11.89
N TRP A 105 16.67 -4.55 -12.40
CA TRP A 105 16.36 -3.13 -12.36
C TRP A 105 15.47 -2.76 -11.17
N TRP A 106 14.73 -3.72 -10.62
CA TRP A 106 13.85 -3.50 -9.47
C TRP A 106 14.39 -4.18 -8.22
N ALA A 107 14.33 -3.48 -7.09
CA ALA A 107 14.78 -4.02 -5.81
C ALA A 107 13.83 -5.10 -5.26
N ALA A 108 12.53 -4.98 -5.59
CA ALA A 108 11.48 -5.93 -5.25
C ALA A 108 10.31 -5.74 -6.23
N ASP A 109 9.40 -6.70 -6.25
CA ASP A 109 8.11 -6.63 -6.94
C ASP A 109 7.12 -5.68 -6.26
N HIS A 110 7.44 -5.21 -5.05
CA HIS A 110 6.71 -4.20 -4.30
C HIS A 110 7.59 -2.97 -3.97
N ALA A 111 6.95 -1.81 -3.82
CA ALA A 111 7.54 -0.64 -3.18
C ALA A 111 7.45 -0.74 -1.65
N GLY A 112 8.41 -0.14 -0.95
CA GLY A 112 8.24 0.17 0.47
C GLY A 112 7.19 1.28 0.66
N VAL A 113 6.52 1.29 1.81
CA VAL A 113 5.58 2.37 2.19
C VAL A 113 5.99 2.97 3.53
N VAL A 114 5.93 4.29 3.65
CA VAL A 114 6.29 5.02 4.87
C VAL A 114 5.24 6.08 5.18
N ALA A 115 5.01 6.31 6.48
CA ALA A 115 4.13 7.38 6.95
C ALA A 115 4.78 8.13 8.12
N GLY A 116 4.80 9.46 8.03
CA GLY A 116 5.16 10.34 9.14
C GLY A 116 3.93 10.67 9.97
N LEU A 117 3.95 10.29 11.25
CA LEU A 117 2.80 10.41 12.13
C LEU A 117 3.16 11.24 13.36
N SER A 118 2.31 12.20 13.71
CA SER A 118 2.35 12.94 14.97
C SER A 118 1.04 12.78 15.72
N LEU A 119 1.10 12.68 17.05
CA LEU A 119 -0.07 12.51 17.92
C LEU A 119 -0.13 13.65 18.95
N ALA A 120 -1.33 14.17 19.21
CA ALA A 120 -1.58 15.12 20.28
C ALA A 120 -2.76 14.68 21.15
N CYS A 121 -2.56 14.65 22.46
CA CYS A 121 -3.53 14.41 23.53
C CYS A 121 -3.19 15.39 24.67
#